data_AF-A0A537J920-F1
#
_entry.id   AF-A0A537J920-F1
#
_cell.length_a   1.000
_cell.length_b   1.000
_cell.length_c   1.000
_cell.angle_alpha   90.00
_cell.angle_beta   90.00
_cell.angle_gamma   90.00
#
_symmetry.space_group_name_H-M   'P 1'
#
loop_
_entity.id
_entity.type
_entity.pdbx_description
1 polymer ?
#
loop_
_entity_poly.entity_id
_entity_poly.type
_entity_poly.pdbx_seq_one_letter_code
_entity_poly.pdbx_strand_id
1 'polypeptide(L)'
;MLKNKTVAGTILPDKLNLFAIRGVQFTGFVTDNPDLVHHHAAEEYHKKFSFALAMPGEVWTIQLETIKLTDNTVGIGKKICWHRENLYEDIC
;
A
#
# COMPACT_ATOMS: atom_id res chain seq x y z
N MET A 1 -14.25 -6.22 -2.61
CA MET A 1 -13.22 -6.78 -1.70
C MET A 1 -13.76 -7.12 -0.29
N LEU A 2 -14.99 -6.71 0.04
CA LEU A 2 -15.56 -6.72 1.40
C LEU A 2 -15.67 -8.08 2.11
N LYS A 3 -15.64 -9.21 1.38
CA LYS A 3 -15.76 -10.55 1.98
C LYS A 3 -14.51 -10.99 2.74
N ASN A 4 -13.34 -10.49 2.32
CA ASN A 4 -12.09 -10.68 3.04
C ASN A 4 -11.29 -9.37 2.96
N LYS A 5 -11.21 -8.67 4.10
CA LYS A 5 -10.54 -7.38 4.19
C LYS A 5 -9.02 -7.54 4.17
N THR A 6 -8.48 -8.71 4.51
CA THR A 6 -7.04 -8.93 4.49
C THR A 6 -6.53 -9.01 3.06
N VAL A 7 -5.56 -8.16 2.74
CA VAL A 7 -4.97 -8.05 1.41
C VAL A 7 -3.45 -8.05 1.49
N ALA A 8 -2.83 -8.47 0.40
CA ALA A 8 -1.40 -8.34 0.15
C ALA A 8 -1.20 -7.71 -1.23
N GLY A 9 -0.15 -6.92 -1.37
CA GLY A 9 0.15 -6.22 -2.62
C GLY A 9 1.64 -6.10 -2.86
N THR A 10 1.99 -5.76 -4.11
CA THR A 10 3.37 -5.51 -4.52
C THR A 10 3.41 -4.26 -5.41
N ILE A 11 4.37 -3.38 -5.15
CA ILE A 11 4.66 -2.18 -5.96
C ILE A 11 6.05 -2.39 -6.57
N LEU A 12 6.09 -2.40 -7.91
CA LEU A 12 7.30 -2.59 -8.71
C LEU A 12 7.59 -1.35 -9.56
N PRO A 13 8.86 -1.10 -9.91
CA PRO A 13 9.20 -0.14 -10.94
C PRO A 13 8.65 -0.58 -12.30
N ASP A 14 8.37 0.40 -13.16
CA ASP A 14 7.83 0.21 -14.51
C ASP A 14 8.66 -0.76 -15.37
N LYS A 15 9.99 -0.73 -15.19
CA LYS A 15 10.91 -1.67 -15.83
C LYS A 15 11.55 -2.56 -14.78
N LEU A 16 11.23 -3.85 -14.85
CA LEU A 16 11.86 -4.85 -13.99
C LEU A 16 13.27 -5.17 -14.50
N ASN A 17 14.27 -4.95 -13.65
CA ASN A 17 15.63 -5.43 -13.90
C ASN A 17 15.88 -6.68 -13.06
N LEU A 18 16.02 -7.83 -13.71
CA LEU A 18 16.25 -9.12 -13.03
C LEU A 18 17.55 -9.13 -12.22
N PHE A 19 18.56 -8.35 -12.63
CA PHE A 19 19.84 -8.24 -11.94
C PHE A 19 19.81 -7.21 -10.80
N ALA A 20 18.79 -6.37 -10.75
CA ALA A 20 18.68 -5.25 -9.81
C ALA A 20 17.24 -5.09 -9.33
N ILE A 21 16.72 -6.15 -8.71
CA ILE A 21 15.34 -6.19 -8.24
C ILE A 21 15.15 -5.14 -7.14
N ARG A 22 14.18 -4.25 -7.35
CA ARG A 22 13.73 -3.28 -6.37
C ARG A 22 12.21 -3.28 -6.33
N GLY A 23 11.63 -3.37 -5.15
CA GLY A 23 10.18 -3.39 -5.02
C GLY A 23 9.72 -3.49 -3.57
N VAL A 24 8.48 -3.08 -3.35
CA VAL A 24 7.84 -3.11 -2.04
C VAL A 24 6.75 -4.16 -2.05
N GLN A 25 6.73 -5.03 -1.07
CA GLN A 25 5.61 -5.92 -0.78
C GLN A 25 4.95 -5.45 0.51
N PHE A 26 3.62 -5.57 0.60
CA PHE A 26 2.91 -5.18 1.81
C PHE A 26 1.76 -6.13 2.11
N THR A 27 1.36 -6.17 3.38
CA THR A 27 0.08 -6.74 3.83
C THR A 27 -0.72 -5.67 4.54
N GLY A 28 -2.03 -5.81 4.56
CA GLY A 28 -2.89 -4.85 5.22
C GLY A 28 -4.36 -5.26 5.22
N PHE A 29 -5.20 -4.33 5.63
CA PHE A 29 -6.64 -4.47 5.60
C PHE A 29 -7.28 -3.40 4.72
N VAL A 30 -8.19 -3.79 3.86
CA VAL A 30 -9.11 -2.88 3.17
C VAL A 30 -10.00 -2.26 4.22
N THR A 31 -10.02 -0.94 4.29
CA THR A 31 -10.86 -0.22 5.24
C THR A 31 -12.20 0.08 4.58
N ASP A 32 -13.26 -0.50 5.11
CA ASP A 32 -14.63 -0.20 4.71
C ASP A 32 -15.12 0.93 5.60
N ASN A 33 -14.91 2.19 5.21
CA ASN A 33 -15.58 3.25 5.95
C ASN A 33 -15.81 4.49 5.08
N PRO A 34 -17.03 5.07 5.08
CA PRO A 34 -17.29 6.45 4.66
C PRO A 34 -16.68 7.48 5.63
N ASP A 35 -15.53 7.18 6.22
CA ASP A 35 -14.84 8.13 7.09
C ASP A 35 -14.24 9.27 6.26
N LEU A 36 -14.07 10.42 6.90
CA LEU A 36 -13.46 11.61 6.30
C LEU A 36 -12.13 11.30 5.61
N VAL A 37 -11.34 10.37 6.17
CA VAL A 37 -10.06 9.90 5.60
C VAL A 37 -10.24 9.27 4.22
N HIS A 38 -11.29 8.47 4.02
CA HIS A 38 -11.58 7.82 2.76
C HIS A 38 -12.07 8.83 1.71
N HIS A 39 -12.94 9.75 2.10
CA HIS A 39 -13.38 10.84 1.22
C HIS A 39 -12.21 11.70 0.75
N HIS A 40 -11.31 12.09 1.66
CA HIS A 40 -10.10 12.82 1.29
C HIS A 40 -9.19 12.03 0.36
N ALA A 41 -9.00 10.72 0.61
CA ALA A 41 -8.19 9.88 -0.27
C ALA A 41 -8.77 9.79 -1.70
N ALA A 42 -10.10 9.65 -1.82
CA ALA A 42 -10.78 9.63 -3.10
C ALA A 42 -10.70 10.99 -3.82
N GLU A 43 -10.85 12.09 -3.11
CA GLU A 43 -10.68 13.44 -3.66
C GLU A 43 -9.26 13.66 -4.19
N GLU A 44 -8.22 13.33 -3.41
CA GLU A 44 -6.83 13.46 -3.83
C GLU A 44 -6.49 12.57 -5.03
N TYR A 45 -7.05 11.36 -5.07
CA TYR A 45 -6.91 10.47 -6.22
C TYR A 45 -7.48 11.11 -7.50
N HIS A 46 -8.70 11.63 -7.45
CA HIS A 46 -9.35 12.25 -8.61
C HIS A 46 -8.75 13.61 -9.00
N LYS A 47 -8.20 14.39 -8.05
CA LYS A 47 -7.42 15.59 -8.35
C LYS A 47 -6.19 15.25 -9.19
N LYS A 48 -5.50 14.14 -8.86
CA LYS A 48 -4.32 13.68 -9.59
C LYS A 48 -4.67 13.01 -10.92
N PHE A 49 -5.78 12.28 -10.97
CA PHE A 49 -6.22 11.50 -12.12
C PHE A 49 -7.64 11.87 -12.53
N SER A 50 -7.84 13.07 -13.05
CA SER A 50 -9.19 13.59 -13.32
C SER A 50 -9.98 12.79 -14.36
N PHE A 51 -9.29 12.07 -15.26
CA PHE A 51 -9.94 11.14 -16.18
C PHE A 51 -10.66 9.98 -15.48
N ALA A 52 -10.23 9.61 -14.26
CA ALA A 52 -10.84 8.53 -13.50
C ALA A 52 -12.27 8.84 -13.03
N LEU A 53 -12.67 10.12 -12.97
CA LEU A 53 -14.04 10.53 -12.68
C LEU A 53 -15.05 10.01 -13.72
N ALA A 54 -14.60 9.79 -14.96
CA ALA A 54 -15.44 9.28 -16.04
C ALA A 54 -15.44 7.75 -16.13
N MET A 55 -14.71 7.05 -15.26
CA MET A 55 -14.59 5.59 -15.26
C MET A 55 -15.45 4.99 -14.15
N PRO A 56 -16.23 3.92 -14.41
CA PRO A 56 -16.94 3.21 -13.35
C PRO A 56 -15.93 2.50 -12.44
N GLY A 57 -15.93 2.85 -11.15
CA GLY A 57 -15.03 2.25 -10.17
C GLY A 57 -15.16 2.88 -8.78
N GLU A 58 -14.55 2.22 -7.80
CA GLU A 58 -14.47 2.68 -6.42
C GLU A 58 -13.00 2.84 -6.03
N VAL A 59 -12.67 3.92 -5.31
CA VAL A 59 -11.36 4.09 -4.71
C VAL A 59 -11.36 3.32 -3.39
N TRP A 60 -10.36 2.48 -3.18
CA TRP A 60 -10.19 1.72 -1.94
C TRP A 60 -8.97 2.21 -1.18
N THR A 61 -9.08 2.22 0.14
CA THR A 61 -7.97 2.55 1.05
C THR A 61 -7.52 1.27 1.76
N ILE A 62 -6.20 1.10 1.88
CA ILE A 62 -5.59 -0.05 2.56
C ILE A 62 -4.81 0.48 3.76
N GLN A 63 -5.17 0.02 4.96
CA GLN A 63 -4.37 0.20 6.15
C GLN A 63 -3.22 -0.82 6.13
N LEU A 64 -1.99 -0.34 5.94
CA LEU A 64 -0.79 -1.18 5.86
C LEU A 64 -0.40 -1.74 7.23
N GLU A 65 -0.26 -3.05 7.36
CA GLU A 65 0.19 -3.70 8.59
C GLU A 65 1.68 -4.02 8.54
N THR A 66 2.14 -4.58 7.41
CA THR A 66 3.54 -4.89 7.21
C THR A 66 3.99 -4.42 5.84
N ILE A 67 5.25 -3.97 5.76
CA ILE A 67 5.88 -3.55 4.52
C ILE A 67 7.26 -4.18 4.47
N LYS A 68 7.61 -4.75 3.31
CA LYS A 68 8.93 -5.29 3.03
C LYS A 68 9.48 -4.67 1.75
N LEU A 69 10.53 -3.87 1.87
CA LEU A 69 11.33 -3.42 0.74
C LEU A 69 12.37 -4.50 0.43
N THR A 70 12.44 -4.90 -0.83
CA THR A 70 13.57 -5.66 -1.37
C THR A 70 14.34 -4.75 -2.30
N ASP A 71 15.63 -4.56 -2.04
CA ASP A 71 16.54 -3.83 -2.92
C ASP A 71 17.85 -4.61 -3.06
N ASN A 72 18.05 -5.16 -4.26
CA ASN A 72 19.23 -5.93 -4.63
C ASN A 72 20.12 -5.17 -5.61
N THR A 73 19.98 -3.84 -5.72
CA THR A 73 20.74 -3.02 -6.67
C THR A 73 22.22 -2.86 -6.31
N VAL A 74 22.60 -3.01 -5.03
CA VAL A 74 23.99 -2.88 -4.56
C VAL A 74 24.31 -3.97 -3.52
N GLY A 75 25.07 -4.99 -3.90
CA GLY A 75 25.58 -6.02 -2.98
C GLY A 75 24.54 -7.01 -2.45
N ILE A 76 24.79 -7.61 -1.27
CA ILE A 76 23.87 -8.54 -0.59
C ILE A 76 22.53 -7.84 -0.40
N GLY A 77 21.50 -8.33 -1.08
CA GLY A 77 20.17 -7.75 -1.13
C GLY A 77 19.65 -7.32 0.24
N LYS A 78 19.51 -6.01 0.43
CA LYS A 78 19.02 -5.47 1.70
C LYS A 78 17.51 -5.59 1.69
N LYS A 79 16.99 -6.43 2.58
CA LYS A 79 15.55 -6.48 2.89
C LYS A 79 15.32 -5.60 4.10
N ILE A 80 14.44 -4.62 3.98
CA ILE A 80 14.00 -3.80 5.12
C ILE A 80 12.54 -4.12 5.36
N CYS A 81 12.22 -4.46 6.61
CA CYS A 81 10.86 -4.78 7.03
C CYS A 81 10.39 -3.72 8.02
N TRP A 82 9.17 -3.23 7.83
CA TRP A 82 8.45 -2.36 8.74
C TRP A 82 7.16 -3.02 9.16
N HIS A 83 6.79 -2.80 10.42
CA HIS A 83 5.51 -3.18 10.98
C HIS A 83 4.83 -1.91 11.46
N ARG A 84 3.51 -1.86 11.36
CA ARG A 84 2.73 -0.80 12.00
C ARG A 84 3.00 -0.83 13.50
N GLU A 85 3.36 0.32 14.05
CA GLU A 85 3.51 0.47 15.49
C GLU A 85 2.13 0.49 16.13
N ASN A 86 1.88 -0.44 17.05
CA ASN A 86 0.68 -0.42 17.89
C ASN A 86 0.99 0.46 19.10
N LEU A 87 0.65 1.74 19.01
CA LEU A 87 0.85 2.75 20.07
C LEU A 87 0.09 2.47 21.40
N TYR A 88 -0.52 1.29 21.55
CA TYR A 88 -1.30 0.88 22.71
C TYR A 88 -0.70 -0.31 23.48
N GLU A 89 0.41 -0.91 23.01
CA GLU A 89 1.07 -2.05 23.70
C GLU A 89 2.19 -1.62 24.67
N ASP A 90 2.61 -0.35 24.66
CA ASP A 90 3.68 0.18 25.52
C ASP A 90 3.18 0.85 26.82
N ILE A 91 1.89 0.68 27.16
CA ILE A 91 1.30 1.16 28.43
C ILE A 91 0.84 -0.07 29.24
N CYS A 92 1.80 -0.75 29.86
CA CYS A 92 1.62 -1.67 30.99
C CYS A 92 2.79 -1.51 31.96
#